data_AF-A0A924QZ76-F1
#
_entry.id   AF-A0A924QZ76-F1
#
_cell.length_a   1.000
_cell.length_b   1.000
_cell.length_c   1.000
_cell.angle_alpha   90.00
_cell.angle_beta   90.00
_cell.angle_gamma   90.00
#
_symmetry.space_group_name_H-M   'P 1'
#
loop_
_entity.id
_entity.type
_entity.pdbx_description
1 polymer ?
#
loop_
_entity_poly.entity_id
_entity_poly.type
_entity_poly.pdbx_seq_one_letter_code
_entity_poly.pdbx_strand_id
1 'polypeptide(L)'
;PRNEEEEMSAEVWYTVGPKDVFPETFAPFLLGNDAVREVFMKHHGDLLDADFWQTHKARIQAGHVHDVFPYDAHKRFAHTRASSAAM
;
A
#
# COMPACT_ATOMS: atom_id res chain seq x y z
N PRO A 1 5.14 -3.33 20.87
CA PRO A 1 6.11 -3.35 22.01
C PRO A 1 5.37 -3.70 23.31
N ARG A 2 5.93 -4.58 24.15
CA ARG A 2 5.31 -5.03 25.40
C ARG A 2 5.69 -4.17 26.60
N ASN A 3 6.78 -3.41 26.52
CA ASN A 3 7.19 -2.40 27.51
C ASN A 3 8.01 -1.26 26.84
N GLU A 4 8.31 -0.21 27.61
CA GLU A 4 9.08 0.97 27.16
C GLU A 4 10.55 0.64 26.84
N GLU A 5 11.12 -0.36 27.50
CA GLU A 5 12.51 -0.82 27.27
C GLU A 5 12.67 -1.49 25.89
N GLU A 6 11.67 -2.25 25.44
CA GLU A 6 11.65 -2.87 24.11
C GLU A 6 11.51 -1.85 22.97
N GLU A 7 10.91 -0.69 23.23
CA GLU A 7 10.78 0.40 22.25
C GLU A 7 12.13 1.10 21.99
N MET A 8 13.05 1.05 22.96
CA MET A 8 14.40 1.62 22.89
C MET A 8 15.48 0.58 22.49
N SER A 9 15.12 -0.70 22.34
CA SER A 9 16.07 -1.75 21.98
C SER A 9 16.56 -1.60 20.55
N ALA A 10 17.88 -1.67 20.35
CA ALA A 10 18.49 -1.67 19.02
C ALA A 10 18.29 -3.02 18.29
N GLU A 11 17.94 -4.09 19.03
CA GLU A 11 17.69 -5.42 18.49
C GLU A 11 16.22 -5.82 18.66
N VAL A 12 15.71 -6.47 17.62
CA VAL A 12 14.33 -6.96 17.55
C VAL A 12 14.19 -8.25 18.35
N TRP A 13 13.26 -8.30 19.31
CA TRP A 13 13.07 -9.46 20.19
C TRP A 13 12.36 -10.65 19.53
N TYR A 14 11.80 -10.46 18.35
CA TYR A 14 11.17 -11.51 17.54
C TYR A 14 12.10 -12.00 16.42
N THR A 15 11.96 -13.27 16.06
CA THR A 15 12.74 -13.87 14.98
C THR A 15 12.32 -13.26 13.64
N VAL A 16 13.31 -12.82 12.86
CA VAL A 16 13.10 -12.29 11.50
C VAL A 16 13.67 -13.27 10.49
N GLY A 17 12.84 -13.73 9.56
CA GLY A 17 13.24 -14.59 8.46
C GLY A 17 13.90 -13.82 7.31
N PRO A 18 14.67 -14.49 6.43
CA PRO A 18 15.41 -13.83 5.34
C PRO A 18 14.54 -13.19 4.25
N LYS A 19 13.21 -13.39 4.28
CA LYS A 19 12.25 -12.84 3.31
C LYS A 19 11.14 -12.05 3.99
N ASP A 20 11.26 -11.77 5.29
CA ASP A 20 10.28 -10.96 5.99
C ASP A 20 10.45 -9.49 5.59
N VAL A 21 9.32 -8.83 5.37
CA VAL A 21 9.26 -7.45 4.91
C VAL A 21 8.38 -6.67 5.88
N PHE A 22 8.88 -5.52 6.33
CA PHE A 22 8.23 -4.63 7.29
C PHE A 22 8.01 -3.27 6.60
N PRO A 23 6.85 -3.02 5.98
CA PRO A 23 6.62 -1.84 5.16
C PRO A 23 6.79 -0.50 5.90
N GLU A 24 6.59 -0.48 7.21
CA GLU A 24 6.82 0.68 8.08
C GLU A 24 8.29 1.14 8.05
N THR A 25 9.22 0.22 7.78
CA THR A 25 10.65 0.52 7.68
C THR A 25 11.03 1.23 6.39
N PHE A 26 10.11 1.38 5.43
CA PHE A 26 10.38 2.12 4.19
C PHE A 26 10.37 3.64 4.39
N ALA A 27 9.67 4.14 5.42
CA ALA A 27 9.50 5.57 5.63
C ALA A 27 10.83 6.32 5.81
N PRO A 28 11.80 5.84 6.62
CA PRO A 28 13.12 6.47 6.73
C PRO A 28 13.89 6.56 5.41
N PHE A 29 13.72 5.60 4.49
CA PHE A 29 14.45 5.56 3.21
C PHE A 29 13.77 6.39 2.11
N LEU A 30 12.44 6.34 2.03
CA LEU A 30 11.68 7.02 0.97
C LEU A 30 11.32 8.47 1.32
N LEU A 31 11.19 8.80 2.61
CA LEU A 31 10.55 10.04 3.08
C LEU A 31 11.51 10.94 3.86
N GLY A 32 12.77 11.00 3.42
CA GLY A 32 13.81 11.84 4.03
C GLY A 32 13.65 13.35 3.77
N ASN A 33 12.89 13.74 2.75
CA ASN A 33 12.52 15.14 2.48
C ASN A 33 11.08 15.39 2.98
N ASP A 34 10.90 16.39 3.85
CA ASP A 34 9.62 16.68 4.49
C ASP A 34 8.50 17.01 3.48
N ALA A 35 8.80 17.74 2.41
CA ALA A 35 7.80 18.05 1.38
C ALA A 35 7.35 16.79 0.63
N VAL A 36 8.26 15.83 0.40
CA VAL A 36 7.92 14.54 -0.22
C VAL A 36 7.13 13.68 0.77
N ARG A 37 7.54 13.67 2.04
CA ARG A 37 6.85 12.96 3.13
C ARG A 37 5.39 13.39 3.23
N GLU A 38 5.11 14.69 3.25
CA GLU A 38 3.74 15.20 3.36
C GLU A 38 2.85 14.72 2.21
N VAL A 39 3.33 14.85 0.96
CA VAL A 39 2.58 14.43 -0.23
C VAL A 39 2.40 12.91 -0.24
N PHE A 40 3.44 12.15 0.11
CA PHE A 40 3.38 10.69 0.18
C PHE A 40 2.37 10.22 1.23
N MET A 41 2.44 10.74 2.46
CA MET A 41 1.52 10.34 3.52
C MET A 41 0.06 10.68 3.17
N LYS A 42 -0.17 11.78 2.44
CA LYS A 42 -1.51 12.17 1.96
C LYS A 42 -2.10 11.20 0.93
N HIS A 43 -1.29 10.59 0.08
CA HIS A 43 -1.78 9.83 -1.09
C HIS A 43 -1.45 8.33 -1.06
N HIS A 44 -0.39 7.94 -0.35
CA HIS A 44 0.25 6.62 -0.41
C HIS A 44 0.70 6.12 0.97
N GLY A 45 0.13 6.64 2.06
CA GLY A 45 0.46 6.18 3.42
C GLY A 45 0.13 4.70 3.66
N ASP A 46 -0.82 4.16 2.90
CA ASP A 46 -1.18 2.74 2.87
C ASP A 46 -0.02 1.82 2.45
N LEU A 47 0.96 2.32 1.69
CA LEU A 47 2.14 1.54 1.33
C LEU A 47 3.05 1.20 2.52
N LEU A 48 2.93 1.93 3.63
CA LEU A 48 3.62 1.65 4.89
C LEU A 48 2.87 0.66 5.78
N ASP A 49 1.68 0.22 5.37
CA ASP A 49 0.85 -0.73 6.09
C ASP A 49 1.02 -2.15 5.53
N ALA A 50 1.27 -3.13 6.40
CA ALA A 50 1.36 -4.53 6.03
C ALA A 50 0.05 -5.05 5.41
N ASP A 51 -1.11 -4.57 5.85
CA ASP A 51 -2.43 -5.03 5.40
C ASP A 51 -2.67 -4.73 3.91
N PHE A 52 -2.12 -3.61 3.41
CA PHE A 52 -2.14 -3.28 1.98
C PHE A 52 -1.49 -4.41 1.18
N TRP A 53 -0.27 -4.81 1.55
CA TRP A 53 0.50 -5.81 0.82
C TRP A 53 -0.09 -7.22 0.95
N GLN A 54 -0.57 -7.60 2.14
CA GLN A 54 -1.23 -8.90 2.33
C GLN A 54 -2.51 -9.00 1.49
N THR A 55 -3.30 -7.92 1.41
CA THR A 55 -4.50 -7.87 0.58
C THR A 55 -4.17 -8.05 -0.90
N HIS A 56 -3.13 -7.37 -1.40
CA HIS A 56 -2.70 -7.51 -2.79
C HIS A 56 -2.17 -8.92 -3.08
N LYS A 57 -1.37 -9.49 -2.18
CA LYS A 57 -0.89 -10.87 -2.27
C LYS A 57 -2.05 -11.87 -2.37
N ALA A 58 -3.06 -11.73 -1.51
CA ALA A 58 -4.23 -12.60 -1.51
C ALA A 58 -4.99 -12.51 -2.85
N ARG A 59 -5.16 -11.30 -3.41
CA ARG A 59 -5.80 -11.11 -4.72
C ARG A 59 -5.02 -11.77 -5.86
N ILE A 60 -3.70 -11.62 -5.87
CA ILE A 60 -2.83 -12.27 -6.87
C ILE A 60 -2.97 -13.79 -6.78
N GLN A 61 -2.94 -14.34 -5.56
CA GLN A 61 -3.11 -15.78 -5.33
C GLN A 61 -4.50 -16.28 -5.73
N ALA A 62 -5.53 -15.45 -5.60
CA ALA A 62 -6.88 -15.73 -6.09
C ALA A 62 -7.03 -15.62 -7.63
N GLY A 63 -5.94 -15.33 -8.36
CA GLY A 63 -5.96 -15.19 -9.81
C GLY A 63 -6.56 -13.88 -10.31
N HIS A 64 -6.71 -12.86 -9.43
CA HIS A 64 -7.25 -11.57 -9.82
C HIS A 64 -6.23 -10.80 -10.67
N VAL A 65 -6.63 -10.45 -11.89
CA VAL A 65 -5.85 -9.59 -12.80
C VAL A 65 -6.35 -8.16 -12.62
N HIS A 66 -5.49 -7.27 -12.12
CA HIS A 66 -5.82 -5.86 -11.98
C HIS A 66 -5.73 -5.16 -13.35
N ASP A 67 -6.72 -4.32 -13.66
CA ASP A 67 -6.66 -3.45 -14.83
C ASP A 67 -5.60 -2.36 -14.64
N VAL A 68 -4.68 -2.26 -15.59
CA VAL A 68 -3.67 -1.20 -15.65
C VAL A 68 -3.97 -0.31 -16.85
N PHE A 69 -4.29 0.96 -16.60
CA PHE A 69 -4.62 1.92 -17.65
C PHE A 69 -3.40 2.80 -17.95
N PRO A 70 -2.90 2.86 -19.20
CA PRO A 70 -1.74 3.67 -19.57
C PRO A 70 -2.08 5.16 -19.76
N TYR A 71 -3.11 5.65 -19.06
CA TYR A 71 -3.61 7.02 -19.15
C TYR A 71 -4.28 7.44 -17.84
N ASP A 72 -4.38 8.75 -17.62
CA ASP A 72 -4.99 9.32 -16.42
C ASP A 72 -6.47 8.95 -16.28
N ALA A 73 -6.91 8.68 -15.05
CA ALA A 73 -8.29 8.26 -14.78
C ALA A 73 -9.36 9.22 -15.32
N HIS A 74 -9.09 10.53 -15.37
CA HIS A 74 -10.03 11.53 -15.89
C HIS A 74 -10.26 11.43 -17.41
N LYS A 75 -9.38 10.73 -18.15
CA LYS A 75 -9.53 10.46 -19.59
C LYS A 75 -10.40 9.22 -19.85
N ARG A 76 -10.72 8.44 -18.81
CA ARG A 76 -11.54 7.24 -18.93
C ARG A 76 -12.97 7.64 -19.28
N PHE A 77 -13.50 7.06 -20.35
CA PHE A 77 -14.90 7.25 -20.70
C PHE A 77 -15.79 6.71 -19.57
N ALA A 78 -16.74 7.53 -19.11
CA ALA A 78 -17.77 7.07 -18.20
C ALA A 78 -18.62 6.02 -18.94
N HIS A 79 -18.70 4.80 -18.39
CA HIS A 79 -19.66 3.82 -18.85
C HIS A 79 -21.06 4.25 -18.40
N THR A 80 -21.64 5.23 -19.09
CA THR A 80 -23.08 5.42 -19.06
C THR A 80 -23.66 4.22 -19.80
N ARG A 81 -24.03 3.15 -19.09
CA ARG A 81 -25.00 2.20 -19.64
C ARG A 81 -26.24 3.04 -19.91
N ALA A 82 -26.45 3.42 -21.17
CA ALA A 82 -27.78 3.78 -21.61
C ALA A 82 -28.65 2.58 -21.21
N SER A 83 -29.55 2.81 -20.25
CA SER A 83 -30.56 1.83 -19.91
C SER A 83 -31.36 1.62 -21.18
N SER A 84 -31.01 0.59 -21.95
CA SER A 84 -31.86 0.04 -22.98
C SER A 84 -33.02 -0.63 -22.24
N ALA A 85 -33.98 0.19 -21.83
CA ALA A 85 -35.23 -0.26 -21.26
C ALA A 85 -36.35 0.60 -21.87
N ALA A 86 -37.24 -0.12 -22.56
CA ALA A 86 -38.54 0.29 -23.10
C ALA A 86 -38.57 0.91 -24.52
N MET A 87 -38.67 0.03 -25.52
CA MET A 87 -39.84 -0.01 -26.41
C MET A 87 -40.05 -1.42 -26.94
#